data_AF-A0AAD7N6I9-F1
#
_entry.id   AF-A0AAD7N6I9-F1
#
_cell.length_a   1.000
_cell.length_b   1.000
_cell.length_c   1.000
_cell.angle_alpha   90.00
_cell.angle_beta   90.00
_cell.angle_gamma   90.00
#
_symmetry.space_group_name_H-M   'P 1'
#
loop_
_entity.id
_entity.type
_entity.pdbx_description
1 polymer ?
#
loop_
_entity_poly.entity_id
_entity_poly.type
_entity_poly.pdbx_seq_one_letter_code
_entity_poly.pdbx_strand_id
1 'polypeptide(L)'
;DGRNIEFTEMTHAVQTSFNLSSTFSIFIPTFAADILHTDYKTGTFDLAELSIHNGIEHDGSFLRAQDARLDPKQDKPYLPLVNELLASATGKDSAGNIVFTHADLSRVSGKRRAEVHANNPEFTLTRAQKNFASGNCSSLLLVFGGRVADLGPFLREERIPQSWEPRIVSRYGLSLLEFNRNIFKVERAIKEEIPVVTAVGQDENGAE
;
A
#
# COMPACT_ATOMS: atom_id res chain seq x y z
N ASP A 1 -8.56 20.19 -6.69
CA ASP A 1 -9.80 19.46 -6.34
C ASP A 1 -9.76 17.97 -6.73
N GLY A 2 -8.63 17.47 -7.24
CA GLY A 2 -8.43 16.05 -7.54
C GLY A 2 -9.00 15.62 -8.90
N ARG A 3 -9.19 16.57 -9.83
CA ARG A 3 -9.83 16.33 -11.12
C ARG A 3 -9.00 16.81 -12.31
N ASN A 4 -9.23 16.21 -13.48
CA ASN A 4 -8.59 16.55 -14.76
C ASN A 4 -7.07 16.67 -14.68
N ILE A 5 -6.42 15.76 -13.95
CA ILE A 5 -4.98 15.75 -13.73
C ILE A 5 -4.31 15.12 -14.95
N GLU A 6 -3.35 15.79 -15.56
CA GLU A 6 -2.55 15.19 -16.63
C GLU A 6 -1.63 14.09 -16.05
N PHE A 7 -1.49 12.96 -16.74
CA PHE A 7 -0.56 11.91 -16.27
C PHE A 7 0.90 12.40 -16.25
N THR A 8 1.27 13.28 -17.17
CA THR A 8 2.56 13.97 -17.21
C THR A 8 2.78 14.88 -16.00
N GLU A 9 1.73 15.58 -15.55
CA GLU A 9 1.76 16.36 -14.32
C GLU A 9 1.96 15.45 -13.11
N MET A 10 1.23 14.33 -13.02
CA MET A 10 1.41 13.35 -11.95
C MET A 10 2.85 12.83 -11.91
N THR A 11 3.43 12.45 -13.06
CA THR A 11 4.84 12.03 -13.17
C THR A 11 5.79 13.06 -12.56
N HIS A 12 5.62 14.33 -12.91
CA HIS A 12 6.49 15.40 -12.40
C HIS A 12 6.29 15.63 -10.90
N ALA A 13 5.04 15.64 -10.43
CA ALA A 13 4.70 15.84 -9.03
C ALA A 13 5.29 14.74 -8.14
N VAL A 14 5.14 13.46 -8.50
CA VAL A 14 5.70 12.35 -7.69
C VAL A 14 7.22 12.34 -7.75
N GLN A 15 7.81 12.63 -8.90
CA GLN A 15 9.27 12.70 -9.06
C GLN A 15 9.87 13.75 -8.12
N THR A 16 9.34 14.97 -8.17
CA THR A 16 9.89 16.12 -7.43
C THR A 16 9.57 16.05 -5.93
N SER A 17 8.41 15.54 -5.55
CA SER A 17 7.99 15.48 -4.15
C SER A 17 8.72 14.38 -3.36
N PHE A 18 9.05 13.27 -4.00
CA PHE A 18 9.57 12.07 -3.31
C PHE A 18 10.97 11.64 -3.78
N ASN A 19 11.59 12.40 -4.69
CA ASN A 19 12.89 12.09 -5.32
C ASN A 19 12.91 10.68 -5.93
N LEU A 20 11.91 10.36 -6.76
CA LEU A 20 11.87 9.11 -7.52
C LEU A 20 12.59 9.27 -8.86
N SER A 21 13.17 8.21 -9.40
CA SER A 21 13.79 8.29 -10.73
C SER A 21 12.74 8.59 -11.81
N SER A 22 13.14 9.21 -12.92
CA SER A 22 12.22 9.48 -14.04
C SER A 22 11.55 8.21 -14.56
N THR A 23 12.29 7.11 -14.68
CA THR A 23 11.75 5.83 -15.12
C THR A 23 10.73 5.23 -14.16
N PHE A 24 10.92 5.39 -12.85
CA PHE A 24 9.93 4.96 -11.86
C PHE A 24 8.71 5.88 -11.91
N SER A 25 8.93 7.19 -11.96
CA SER A 25 7.86 8.19 -11.93
C SER A 25 6.91 8.09 -13.13
N ILE A 26 7.37 7.61 -14.29
CA ILE A 26 6.54 7.39 -15.49
C ILE A 26 5.71 6.09 -15.39
N PHE A 27 6.22 5.07 -14.68
CA PHE A 27 5.66 3.72 -14.71
C PHE A 27 4.20 3.65 -14.22
N ILE A 28 3.92 4.20 -13.03
CA ILE A 28 2.57 4.14 -12.44
C ILE A 28 1.56 5.00 -13.21
N PRO A 29 1.87 6.27 -13.58
CA PRO A 29 0.98 7.05 -14.44
C PRO A 29 0.68 6.40 -15.80
N THR A 30 1.67 5.76 -16.44
CA THR A 30 1.44 5.04 -17.70
C THR A 30 0.51 3.85 -17.48
N PHE A 31 0.73 3.06 -16.43
CA PHE A 31 -0.13 1.94 -16.08
C PHE A 31 -1.57 2.38 -15.76
N ALA A 32 -1.74 3.51 -15.09
CA ALA A 32 -3.05 4.10 -14.82
C ALA A 32 -3.75 4.54 -16.11
N ALA A 33 -3.04 5.18 -17.05
CA ALA A 33 -3.58 5.55 -18.35
C ALA A 33 -4.06 4.32 -19.14
N ASP A 34 -3.30 3.22 -19.11
CA ASP A 34 -3.68 1.96 -19.76
C ASP A 34 -4.97 1.35 -19.17
N ILE A 35 -5.09 1.35 -17.83
CA ILE A 35 -6.30 0.88 -17.13
C ILE A 35 -7.51 1.73 -17.46
N LEU A 36 -7.33 3.05 -17.54
CA LEU A 36 -8.39 4.01 -17.87
C LEU A 36 -8.66 4.12 -19.38
N HIS A 37 -7.97 3.30 -20.19
CA HIS A 37 -8.10 3.27 -21.65
C HIS A 37 -7.93 4.65 -22.29
N THR A 38 -6.95 5.41 -21.81
CA THR A 38 -6.63 6.77 -22.26
C THR A 38 -5.15 6.89 -22.61
N ASP A 39 -4.75 8.02 -23.19
CA ASP A 39 -3.36 8.27 -23.59
C ASP A 39 -2.56 8.92 -22.46
N TYR A 40 -1.37 8.40 -22.15
CA TYR A 40 -0.51 8.96 -21.11
C TYR A 40 -0.06 10.41 -21.39
N LYS A 41 0.10 10.82 -22.66
CA LYS A 41 0.65 12.14 -23.00
C LYS A 41 -0.41 13.22 -23.07
N THR A 42 -1.63 12.87 -23.45
CA THR A 42 -2.72 13.83 -23.69
C THR A 42 -3.94 13.62 -22.79
N GLY A 43 -4.02 12.47 -22.12
CA GLY A 43 -5.12 12.11 -21.24
C GLY A 43 -5.04 12.82 -19.89
N THR A 44 -6.21 12.90 -19.25
CA THR A 44 -6.36 13.34 -17.88
C THR A 44 -7.18 12.31 -17.10
N PHE A 45 -7.13 12.40 -15.78
CA PHE A 45 -7.94 11.56 -14.89
C PHE A 45 -8.32 12.32 -13.62
N ASP A 46 -9.38 11.86 -12.97
CA ASP A 46 -9.77 12.23 -11.62
C ASP A 46 -9.20 11.22 -10.62
N LEU A 47 -8.74 11.67 -9.45
CA LEU A 47 -8.17 10.77 -8.43
C LEU A 47 -9.11 9.63 -8.03
N ALA A 48 -10.42 9.86 -8.08
CA ALA A 48 -11.44 8.85 -7.78
C ALA A 48 -11.40 7.66 -8.75
N GLU A 49 -10.99 7.87 -10.01
CA GLU A 49 -10.92 6.81 -11.02
C GLU A 49 -9.81 5.80 -10.74
N LEU A 50 -8.81 6.14 -9.90
CA LEU A 50 -7.80 5.19 -9.46
C LEU A 50 -8.37 4.13 -8.48
N SER A 51 -9.60 4.31 -7.99
CA SER A 51 -10.29 3.35 -7.12
C SER A 51 -11.06 2.27 -7.89
N ILE A 52 -10.88 2.15 -9.21
CA ILE A 52 -11.46 1.06 -9.99
C ILE A 52 -10.91 -0.27 -9.48
N HIS A 53 -11.83 -1.10 -8.99
CA HIS A 53 -11.50 -2.41 -8.42
C HIS A 53 -10.81 -3.31 -9.44
N ASN A 54 -9.77 -4.02 -9.00
CA ASN A 54 -8.92 -4.88 -9.82
C ASN A 54 -8.10 -4.16 -10.91
N GLY A 55 -8.01 -2.83 -10.88
CA GLY A 55 -7.00 -2.06 -11.59
C GLY A 55 -5.72 -1.95 -10.77
N ILE A 56 -5.53 -0.78 -10.15
CA ILE A 56 -4.50 -0.53 -9.13
C ILE A 56 -5.05 -0.83 -7.74
N GLU A 57 -6.33 -0.50 -7.48
CA GLU A 57 -7.05 -0.91 -6.29
C GLU A 57 -7.14 -2.45 -6.22
N HIS A 58 -6.95 -2.98 -5.02
CA HIS A 58 -6.89 -4.41 -4.77
C HIS A 58 -7.34 -4.74 -3.34
N ASP A 59 -7.84 -5.96 -3.17
CA ASP A 59 -8.22 -6.48 -1.86
C ASP A 59 -7.03 -6.58 -0.90
N GLY A 60 -7.31 -6.67 0.39
CA GLY A 60 -6.27 -6.74 1.41
C GLY A 60 -5.48 -5.43 1.53
N SER A 61 -6.08 -4.31 1.09
CA SER A 61 -5.52 -2.98 1.22
C SER A 61 -5.17 -2.68 2.67
N PHE A 62 -4.00 -2.06 2.86
CA PHE A 62 -3.33 -1.97 4.16
C PHE A 62 -4.05 -1.04 5.13
N LEU A 63 -4.65 0.03 4.61
CA LEU A 63 -5.21 1.14 5.39
C LEU A 63 -6.63 1.51 4.98
N ARG A 64 -7.33 0.64 4.24
CA ARG A 64 -8.73 0.80 3.88
C ARG A 64 -9.56 -0.23 4.65
N ALA A 65 -10.71 0.20 5.16
CA ALA A 65 -11.46 -0.56 6.17
C ALA A 65 -11.85 -1.96 5.67
N GLN A 66 -12.40 -2.01 4.46
CA GLN A 66 -12.85 -3.24 3.83
C GLN A 66 -12.52 -3.21 2.33
N ASP A 67 -12.61 -4.36 1.69
CA ASP A 67 -12.48 -4.52 0.24
C ASP A 67 -13.67 -3.90 -0.49
N ALA A 68 -13.50 -3.56 -1.78
CA ALA A 68 -14.48 -2.83 -2.59
C ALA A 68 -15.88 -3.48 -2.59
N ARG A 69 -15.93 -4.80 -2.38
CA ARG A 69 -17.18 -5.55 -2.20
C ARG A 69 -18.00 -5.10 -0.99
N LEU A 70 -17.34 -4.97 0.15
CA LEU A 70 -18.01 -4.73 1.43
C LEU A 70 -18.11 -3.22 1.72
N ASP A 71 -17.16 -2.44 1.20
CA ASP A 71 -17.20 -0.99 1.18
C ASP A 71 -16.79 -0.46 -0.20
N PRO A 72 -17.76 -0.12 -1.06
CA PRO A 72 -17.47 0.45 -2.39
C PRO A 72 -16.76 1.81 -2.35
N LYS A 73 -16.71 2.46 -1.18
CA LYS A 73 -16.14 3.80 -1.02
C LYS A 73 -14.86 3.75 -0.18
N GLN A 74 -13.79 3.26 -0.79
CA GLN A 74 -12.47 3.12 -0.17
C GLN A 74 -11.62 4.41 -0.22
N ASP A 75 -12.25 5.59 -0.28
CA ASP A 75 -11.58 6.87 -0.48
C ASP A 75 -10.84 7.39 0.76
N LYS A 76 -11.14 6.86 1.95
CA LYS A 76 -10.59 7.34 3.22
C LYS A 76 -9.71 6.31 3.95
N PRO A 77 -8.65 6.77 4.64
CA PRO A 77 -7.91 5.90 5.55
C PRO A 77 -8.77 5.45 6.73
N TYR A 78 -8.67 4.17 7.06
CA TYR A 78 -9.31 3.61 8.24
C TYR A 78 -8.38 3.74 9.45
N LEU A 79 -8.64 4.74 10.29
CA LEU A 79 -7.76 5.13 11.40
C LEU A 79 -7.40 3.98 12.36
N PRO A 80 -8.27 3.01 12.67
CA PRO A 80 -7.88 1.85 13.48
C PRO A 80 -6.73 1.04 12.87
N LEU A 81 -6.78 0.75 11.56
CA LEU A 81 -5.67 0.08 10.87
C LEU A 81 -4.41 0.95 10.80
N VAL A 82 -4.56 2.26 10.59
CA VAL A 82 -3.42 3.20 10.61
C VAL A 82 -2.73 3.19 11.99
N ASN A 83 -3.51 3.26 13.07
CA ASN A 83 -2.98 3.27 14.43
C ASN A 83 -2.36 1.93 14.81
N GLU A 84 -2.98 0.81 14.42
CA GLU A 84 -2.40 -0.53 14.61
C GLU A 84 -1.07 -0.66 13.88
N LEU A 85 -1.01 -0.25 12.61
CA LEU A 85 0.22 -0.25 11.82
C LEU A 85 1.32 0.54 12.53
N LEU A 86 1.07 1.81 12.86
CA LEU A 86 2.06 2.70 13.49
C LEU A 86 2.54 2.19 14.85
N ALA A 87 1.68 1.52 15.62
CA ALA A 87 2.04 0.89 16.89
C ALA A 87 2.88 -0.38 16.71
N SER A 88 2.87 -0.98 15.52
CA SER A 88 3.51 -2.28 15.26
C SER A 88 4.98 -2.19 14.86
N ALA A 89 5.54 -0.99 14.71
CA ALA A 89 6.94 -0.78 14.38
C ALA A 89 7.86 -1.23 15.51
N THR A 90 8.91 -2.01 15.18
CA THR A 90 9.83 -2.58 16.18
C THR A 90 11.26 -2.07 16.07
N GLY A 91 11.61 -1.41 14.95
CA GLY A 91 12.95 -0.94 14.67
C GLY A 91 13.29 0.41 15.29
N LYS A 92 14.59 0.71 15.33
CA LYS A 92 15.12 2.05 15.59
C LYS A 92 16.18 2.42 14.57
N ASP A 93 16.20 3.67 14.13
CA ASP A 93 17.30 4.20 13.33
C ASP A 93 18.50 4.59 14.20
N SER A 94 19.59 5.05 13.58
CA SER A 94 20.83 5.44 14.29
C SER A 94 20.65 6.62 15.23
N ALA A 95 19.60 7.44 15.05
CA ALA A 95 19.23 8.53 15.94
C ALA A 95 18.23 8.10 17.02
N GLY A 96 17.86 6.82 17.06
CA GLY A 96 16.93 6.26 18.04
C GLY A 96 15.46 6.46 17.70
N ASN A 97 15.12 6.99 16.52
CA ASN A 97 13.74 7.16 16.09
C ASN A 97 13.09 5.80 15.82
N ILE A 98 11.82 5.65 16.17
CA ILE A 98 11.04 4.43 15.89
C ILE A 98 10.81 4.33 14.37
N VAL A 99 11.21 3.20 13.79
CA VAL A 99 11.08 2.92 12.36
C VAL A 99 10.49 1.54 12.11
N PHE A 100 9.77 1.41 11.00
CA PHE A 100 9.40 0.11 10.46
C PHE A 100 10.61 -0.64 9.91
N THR A 101 10.58 -1.95 10.08
CA THR A 101 11.45 -2.89 9.37
C THR A 101 10.69 -3.59 8.24
N HIS A 102 11.38 -4.24 7.31
CA HIS A 102 10.74 -5.14 6.34
C HIS A 102 9.89 -6.21 7.03
N ALA A 103 10.36 -6.75 8.16
CA ALA A 103 9.65 -7.79 8.91
C ALA A 103 8.33 -7.27 9.51
N ASP A 104 8.30 -6.03 10.00
CA ASP A 104 7.07 -5.42 10.51
C ASP A 104 6.01 -5.34 9.41
N LEU A 105 6.40 -4.82 8.24
CA LEU A 105 5.48 -4.67 7.12
C LEU A 105 5.01 -6.02 6.57
N SER A 106 5.91 -7.00 6.41
CA SER A 106 5.53 -8.36 6.00
C SER A 106 4.55 -9.01 6.96
N ARG A 107 4.76 -8.85 8.27
CA ARG A 107 3.86 -9.39 9.31
C ARG A 107 2.48 -8.76 9.24
N VAL A 108 2.40 -7.43 9.20
CA VAL A 108 1.11 -6.72 9.12
C VAL A 108 0.40 -7.04 7.80
N SER A 109 1.12 -7.15 6.68
CA SER A 109 0.52 -7.50 5.39
C SER A 109 -0.02 -8.92 5.40
N GLY A 110 0.71 -9.88 5.99
CA GLY A 110 0.26 -11.25 6.16
C GLY A 110 -1.00 -11.36 7.00
N LYS A 111 -1.03 -10.67 8.16
CA LYS A 111 -2.21 -10.57 9.01
C LYS A 111 -3.40 -10.01 8.23
N ARG A 112 -3.23 -8.86 7.55
CA ARG A 112 -4.32 -8.21 6.81
C ARG A 112 -4.89 -9.10 5.71
N ARG A 113 -4.04 -9.75 4.92
CA ARG A 113 -4.48 -10.68 3.87
C ARG A 113 -5.24 -11.87 4.44
N ALA A 114 -4.76 -12.45 5.54
CA ALA A 114 -5.45 -13.57 6.18
C ALA A 114 -6.83 -13.18 6.74
N GLU A 115 -6.92 -12.03 7.41
CA GLU A 115 -8.19 -11.51 7.93
C GLU A 115 -9.19 -11.22 6.82
N VAL A 116 -8.73 -10.61 5.73
CA VAL A 116 -9.60 -10.29 4.59
C VAL A 116 -10.03 -11.57 3.88
N HIS A 117 -9.11 -12.50 3.60
CA HIS A 117 -9.43 -13.78 3.00
C HIS A 117 -10.45 -14.59 3.83
N ALA A 118 -10.40 -14.49 5.16
CA ALA A 118 -11.37 -15.16 6.03
C ALA A 118 -12.77 -14.52 5.99
N ASN A 119 -12.87 -13.23 5.68
CA ASN A 119 -14.11 -12.46 5.80
C ASN A 119 -14.70 -12.00 4.46
N ASN A 120 -13.95 -12.12 3.35
CA ASN A 120 -14.40 -11.81 2.00
C ASN A 120 -14.35 -13.10 1.15
N PRO A 121 -15.49 -13.79 0.94
CA PRO A 121 -15.57 -14.99 0.10
C PRO A 121 -15.13 -14.77 -1.36
N GLU A 122 -15.04 -13.52 -1.79
CA GLU A 122 -14.60 -13.14 -3.14
C GLU A 122 -13.25 -12.41 -3.12
N PHE A 123 -12.46 -12.65 -2.09
CA PHE A 123 -11.10 -12.13 -2.00
C PHE A 123 -10.28 -12.51 -3.25
N THR A 124 -9.73 -11.50 -3.89
CA THR A 124 -8.84 -11.63 -5.05
C THR A 124 -7.55 -10.85 -4.85
N LEU A 125 -6.42 -11.53 -5.01
CA LEU A 125 -5.12 -10.87 -4.96
C LEU A 125 -4.13 -11.55 -5.91
N THR A 126 -4.19 -11.14 -7.17
CA THR A 126 -3.31 -11.64 -8.23
C THR A 126 -1.84 -11.32 -7.93
N ARG A 127 -0.92 -11.99 -8.62
CA ARG A 127 0.52 -11.72 -8.48
C ARG A 127 0.89 -10.25 -8.76
N ALA A 128 0.23 -9.61 -9.73
CA ALA A 128 0.43 -8.20 -10.03
C ALA A 128 -0.03 -7.31 -8.86
N GLN A 129 -1.20 -7.60 -8.30
CA GLN A 129 -1.71 -6.86 -7.14
C GLN A 129 -0.87 -7.11 -5.88
N LYS A 130 -0.34 -8.33 -5.66
CA LYS A 130 0.63 -8.58 -4.58
C LYS A 130 1.86 -7.68 -4.70
N ASN A 131 2.36 -7.47 -5.91
CA ASN A 131 3.47 -6.54 -6.16
C ASN A 131 3.08 -5.09 -5.84
N PHE A 132 1.89 -4.63 -6.23
CA PHE A 132 1.41 -3.28 -5.87
C PHE A 132 1.22 -3.14 -4.35
N ALA A 133 0.60 -4.12 -3.70
CA ALA A 133 0.39 -4.14 -2.25
C ALA A 133 1.72 -4.04 -1.49
N SER A 134 2.70 -4.87 -1.84
CA SER A 134 4.04 -4.84 -1.25
C SER A 134 4.86 -3.62 -1.68
N GLY A 135 4.57 -3.05 -2.85
CA GLY A 135 5.09 -1.76 -3.31
C GLY A 135 4.65 -0.62 -2.42
N ASN A 136 3.35 -0.51 -2.16
CA ASN A 136 2.79 0.49 -1.26
C ASN A 136 3.42 0.41 0.14
N CYS A 137 3.63 -0.81 0.65
CA CYS A 137 4.35 -1.03 1.91
C CYS A 137 5.82 -0.57 1.81
N SER A 138 6.52 -0.96 0.75
CA SER A 138 7.93 -0.61 0.54
C SER A 138 8.15 0.90 0.41
N SER A 139 7.17 1.65 -0.12
CA SER A 139 7.21 3.11 -0.20
C SER A 139 7.30 3.75 1.19
N LEU A 140 6.65 3.17 2.21
CA LEU A 140 6.76 3.66 3.60
C LEU A 140 8.20 3.58 4.10
N LEU A 141 8.93 2.51 3.74
CA LEU A 141 10.33 2.32 4.12
C LEU A 141 11.27 3.23 3.32
N LEU A 142 11.08 3.30 2.01
CA LEU A 142 12.06 3.92 1.13
C LEU A 142 11.90 5.44 1.06
N VAL A 143 10.67 5.92 0.89
CA VAL A 143 10.40 7.35 0.75
C VAL A 143 10.49 8.06 2.11
N PHE A 144 9.84 7.50 3.13
CA PHE A 144 9.76 8.09 4.48
C PHE A 144 10.80 7.52 5.47
N GLY A 145 11.66 6.58 5.04
CA GLY A 145 12.62 5.93 5.94
C GLY A 145 11.99 5.00 6.96
N GLY A 146 10.71 4.66 6.81
CA GLY A 146 9.94 3.90 7.80
C GLY A 146 9.66 4.64 9.10
N ARG A 147 9.98 5.94 9.20
CA ARG A 147 9.87 6.72 10.44
C ARG A 147 8.41 6.91 10.84
N VAL A 148 8.04 6.38 12.01
CA VAL A 148 6.66 6.44 12.53
C VAL A 148 6.20 7.89 12.70
N ALA A 149 7.10 8.78 13.13
CA ALA A 149 6.80 10.20 13.29
C ALA A 149 6.45 10.90 11.96
N ASP A 150 7.12 10.53 10.87
CA ASP A 150 6.87 11.11 9.54
C ASP A 150 5.61 10.50 8.91
N LEU A 151 5.43 9.19 9.08
CA LEU A 151 4.29 8.44 8.54
C LEU A 151 2.98 8.76 9.27
N GLY A 152 3.03 9.17 10.53
CA GLY A 152 1.84 9.44 11.34
C GLY A 152 0.90 10.48 10.71
N PRO A 153 1.35 11.71 10.43
CA PRO A 153 0.56 12.71 9.74
C PRO A 153 0.21 12.29 8.31
N PHE A 154 1.16 11.70 7.57
CA PHE A 154 0.93 11.29 6.19
C PHE A 154 -0.21 10.27 6.06
N LEU A 155 -0.25 9.25 6.92
CA LEU A 155 -1.25 8.19 6.84
C LEU A 155 -2.61 8.56 7.44
N ARG A 156 -2.65 9.52 8.39
CA ARG A 156 -3.90 9.96 9.04
C ARG A 156 -4.57 11.13 8.32
N GLU A 157 -3.77 12.04 7.80
CA GLU A 157 -4.21 13.34 7.29
C GLU A 157 -3.93 13.49 5.79
N GLU A 158 -3.28 12.51 5.16
CA GLU A 158 -2.82 12.59 3.76
C GLU A 158 -1.96 13.85 3.52
N ARG A 159 -1.17 14.21 4.54
CA ARG A 159 -0.38 15.45 4.60
C ARG A 159 1.11 15.17 4.82
N ILE A 160 1.96 15.78 4.00
CA ILE A 160 3.42 15.76 4.21
C ILE A 160 3.75 16.56 5.48
N PRO A 161 4.49 15.98 6.45
CA PRO A 161 4.88 16.71 7.67
C PRO A 161 5.70 17.97 7.34
N GLN A 162 5.56 18.99 8.18
CA GLN A 162 6.35 20.21 8.00
C GLN A 162 7.84 19.89 8.16
N SER A 163 8.68 20.48 7.28
CA SER A 163 10.12 20.24 7.24
C SER A 163 10.52 18.79 6.94
N TRP A 164 9.59 17.96 6.46
CA TRP A 164 9.93 16.64 5.94
C TRP A 164 10.67 16.77 4.61
N GLU A 165 11.69 15.93 4.44
CA GLU A 165 12.42 15.77 3.19
C GLU A 165 12.49 14.27 2.85
N PRO A 166 12.51 13.91 1.55
CA PRO A 166 12.67 12.52 1.13
C PRO A 166 13.92 11.89 1.74
N ARG A 167 13.80 10.65 2.21
CA ARG A 167 14.96 9.88 2.69
C ARG A 167 15.82 9.32 1.55
N ILE A 168 15.34 9.47 0.33
CA ILE A 168 16.05 9.15 -0.90
C ILE A 168 16.95 10.35 -1.25
N VAL A 169 18.26 10.20 -1.04
CA VAL A 169 19.25 11.27 -1.27
C VAL A 169 20.12 11.04 -2.51
N SER A 170 19.83 9.99 -3.29
CA SER A 170 20.54 9.72 -4.53
C SER A 170 20.26 10.80 -5.58
N ARG A 171 21.28 11.17 -6.35
CA ARG A 171 21.20 12.24 -7.37
C ARG A 171 20.11 12.00 -8.43
N TYR A 172 19.84 10.75 -8.77
CA TYR A 172 18.85 10.37 -9.78
C TYR A 172 17.59 9.74 -9.17
N GLY A 173 17.41 9.92 -7.86
CA GLY A 173 16.28 9.36 -7.12
C GLY A 173 16.30 7.84 -7.00
N LEU A 174 15.23 7.32 -6.43
CA LEU A 174 15.01 5.89 -6.22
C LEU A 174 14.67 5.23 -7.56
N SER A 175 15.47 4.25 -7.96
CA SER A 175 15.25 3.51 -9.21
C SER A 175 14.16 2.43 -9.05
N LEU A 176 13.49 2.09 -10.15
CA LEU A 176 12.53 0.97 -10.19
C LEU A 176 13.17 -0.37 -9.79
N LEU A 177 14.44 -0.59 -10.15
CA LEU A 177 15.17 -1.80 -9.77
C LEU A 177 15.37 -1.88 -8.25
N GLU A 178 15.79 -0.78 -7.63
CA GLU A 178 15.96 -0.70 -6.18
C GLU A 178 14.63 -0.84 -5.44
N PHE A 179 13.58 -0.21 -5.96
CA PHE A 179 12.22 -0.35 -5.43
C PHE A 179 11.75 -1.82 -5.47
N ASN A 180 11.87 -2.48 -6.64
CA ASN A 180 11.47 -3.88 -6.81
C ASN A 180 12.25 -4.85 -5.91
N ARG A 181 13.52 -4.57 -5.61
CA ARG A 181 14.29 -5.37 -4.63
C ARG A 181 13.67 -5.31 -3.24
N ASN A 182 13.10 -4.18 -2.84
CA ASN A 182 12.45 -4.02 -1.55
C ASN A 182 11.06 -4.66 -1.53
N ILE A 183 10.29 -4.51 -2.62
CA ILE A 183 9.03 -5.27 -2.81
C ILE A 183 9.28 -6.75 -2.59
N PHE A 184 10.29 -7.31 -3.25
CA PHE A 184 10.60 -8.73 -3.15
C PHE A 184 10.97 -9.15 -1.72
N LYS A 185 11.71 -8.31 -0.98
CA LYS A 185 12.06 -8.58 0.42
C LYS A 185 10.81 -8.63 1.31
N VAL A 186 9.88 -7.68 1.14
CA VAL A 186 8.62 -7.67 1.90
C VAL A 186 7.77 -8.87 1.51
N GLU A 187 7.46 -9.02 0.22
CA GLU A 187 6.52 -10.03 -0.28
C GLU A 187 6.97 -11.45 0.06
N ARG A 188 8.26 -11.79 -0.10
CA ARG A 188 8.77 -13.13 0.19
C ARG A 188 8.67 -13.51 1.67
N ALA A 189 8.62 -12.54 2.57
CA ALA A 189 8.52 -12.77 4.00
C ALA A 189 7.07 -12.76 4.52
N ILE A 190 6.08 -12.45 3.67
CA ILE A 190 4.67 -12.50 4.05
C ILE A 190 4.26 -13.95 4.29
N LYS A 191 3.61 -14.18 5.43
CA LYS A 191 2.91 -15.41 5.76
C LYS A 191 1.45 -15.08 6.02
N GLU A 192 0.57 -15.64 5.21
CA GLU A 192 -0.88 -15.50 5.36
C GLU A 192 -1.31 -16.62 6.33
N GLU A 193 -1.24 -16.35 7.64
CA GLU A 193 -1.70 -17.30 8.66
C GLU A 193 -3.22 -17.35 8.64
N ILE A 194 -3.78 -18.27 7.87
CA ILE A 194 -5.22 -18.56 7.89
C ILE A 194 -5.54 -19.06 9.31
N PRO A 195 -6.40 -18.38 10.09
CA PRO A 195 -6.85 -18.91 11.36
C PRO A 195 -7.47 -20.29 11.10
N VAL A 196 -6.94 -21.33 11.74
CA VAL A 196 -7.59 -22.64 11.72
C VAL A 196 -8.99 -22.43 12.30
N VAL A 197 -10.00 -22.57 11.46
CA VAL A 197 -11.39 -22.68 11.92
C VAL A 197 -11.42 -23.95 12.76
N THR A 198 -11.27 -23.80 14.07
CA THR A 198 -11.63 -24.87 15.00
C THR A 198 -13.14 -24.98 14.87
N ALA A 199 -13.58 -26.02 14.17
CA ALA A 199 -14.98 -26.41 14.19
C ALA A 199 -15.35 -26.67 15.65
N VAL A 200 -16.03 -25.69 16.25
CA VAL A 200 -16.61 -25.83 17.58
C VAL A 200 -17.71 -26.88 17.46
N GLY A 201 -17.55 -27.94 18.25
CA GLY A 201 -18.44 -29.08 18.50
C GLY A 201 -19.78 -29.12 17.77
N GLN A 202 -19.91 -30.10 16.87
CA GLN A 202 -21.14 -30.88 16.80
C GLN A 202 -20.92 -32.14 17.65
N ASP A 203 -21.08 -31.97 18.96
CA ASP A 203 -21.39 -33.10 19.82
C ASP A 203 -22.82 -33.55 19.50
N GLU A 204 -22.92 -34.85 19.20
CA GLU A 204 -23.95 -35.77 19.65
C GLU A 204 -25.39 -35.25 19.71
N ASN A 205 -26.23 -35.72 18.78
CA ASN A 205 -27.58 -36.21 19.11
C ASN A 205 -28.24 -36.93 17.93
N GLY A 206 -28.69 -38.16 18.18
CA GLY A 206 -29.81 -38.76 17.45
C GLY A 206 -29.53 -40.10 16.78
N ALA A 207 -29.26 -41.14 17.58
CA ALA A 207 -29.70 -42.48 17.24
C ALA A 207 -31.21 -42.57 17.47
N GLU A 208 -31.97 -42.90 16.43
CA GLU A 208 -33.15 -43.79 16.44
C GLU A 208 -33.47 -44.25 15.02
#